data_AF-A0A7R9CDJ6-F1
#
_entry.id   AF-A0A7R9CDJ6-F1
#
_cell.length_a   1.000
_cell.length_b   1.000
_cell.length_c   1.000
_cell.angle_alpha   90.00
_cell.angle_beta   90.00
_cell.angle_gamma   90.00
#
_symmetry.space_group_name_H-M   'P 1'
#
loop_
_entity.id
_entity.type
_entity.pdbx_description
1 polymer ?
#
loop_
_entity_poly.entity_id
_entity_poly.type
_entity_poly.pdbx_seq_one_letter_code
_entity_poly.pdbx_strand_id
1 'polypeptide(L)'
;MSKTNEPKTDEPPVEEVFSVEEILDRRVKNGWDLASANDPDCLGLFYGIIGKIELQSIMESRLMLIKECETVGDLPGGKTVYKIKSVAFLQLGLSGDSLDLGLQPCKKHQDNTGTKKSSSLSGGVSGGIFDIPQKAAFAKTWGTIKSATNSIKNTTQQAAAMATSQVKLGKNRDSKDREKLERRLLDELQRIFTDTDSFYYCLTGDLTNSLERQCELREMNSNKDTAWWRTVDDRFFWNKHMLEDIIMMNTPLADPWIIPIIQGFVQIEKCKVEVGYETAEPSNETFTLILISRRSRFRAGTRYKRRGVDEEGKCANYVETEQIVCHHHHHVSFVQVRGSVPVFWSQPGYKYRPPPRIDKGKLV
;
A
#
# COMPACT_ATOMS: atom_id res chain seq x y z
N MET A 1 -16.71 -77.37 -11.48
CA MET A 1 -16.23 -76.60 -10.30
C MET A 1 -15.43 -75.41 -10.80
N SER A 2 -16.11 -74.31 -11.09
CA SER A 2 -15.55 -73.02 -11.43
C SER A 2 -15.28 -72.24 -10.14
N LYS A 3 -14.03 -71.83 -9.89
CA LYS A 3 -13.72 -70.82 -8.87
C LYS A 3 -13.57 -69.46 -9.56
N THR A 4 -14.47 -68.56 -9.19
CA THR A 4 -14.52 -67.15 -9.53
C THR A 4 -13.35 -66.40 -8.90
N ASN A 5 -12.63 -65.60 -9.70
CA ASN A 5 -11.72 -64.57 -9.21
C ASN A 5 -12.51 -63.25 -9.17
N GLU A 6 -12.69 -62.67 -7.99
CA GLU A 6 -13.14 -61.28 -7.82
C GLU A 6 -11.97 -60.32 -8.06
N PRO A 7 -12.21 -59.13 -8.65
CA PRO A 7 -11.19 -58.10 -8.76
C PRO A 7 -11.06 -57.34 -7.43
N LYS A 8 -9.82 -57.15 -6.97
CA LYS A 8 -9.49 -56.25 -5.86
C LYS A 8 -9.82 -54.81 -6.28
N THR A 9 -10.61 -54.12 -5.46
CA THR A 9 -10.81 -52.68 -5.50
C THR A 9 -9.57 -51.99 -4.96
N ASP A 10 -8.89 -51.20 -5.79
CA ASP A 10 -7.86 -50.26 -5.35
C ASP A 10 -8.54 -49.08 -4.64
N GLU A 11 -8.27 -48.92 -3.35
CA GLU A 11 -8.61 -47.69 -2.62
C GLU A 11 -7.74 -46.53 -3.15
N PRO A 12 -8.29 -45.31 -3.29
CA PRO A 12 -7.49 -44.15 -3.64
C PRO A 12 -6.49 -43.82 -2.52
N PRO A 13 -5.31 -43.27 -2.85
CA PRO A 13 -4.30 -42.95 -1.86
C PRO A 13 -4.85 -41.90 -0.89
N VAL A 14 -4.71 -42.19 0.40
CA VAL A 14 -5.00 -41.29 1.52
C VAL A 14 -4.25 -39.98 1.29
N GLU A 15 -4.99 -38.88 1.13
CA GLU A 15 -4.44 -37.53 1.12
C GLU A 15 -3.60 -37.33 2.38
N GLU A 16 -2.31 -37.06 2.22
CA GLU A 16 -1.46 -36.59 3.32
C GLU A 16 -1.99 -35.22 3.77
N VAL A 17 -2.80 -35.25 4.82
CA VAL A 17 -3.25 -34.06 5.53
C VAL A 17 -2.02 -33.44 6.18
N PHE A 18 -1.49 -32.37 5.58
CA PHE A 18 -0.46 -31.54 6.19
C PHE A 18 -0.88 -31.14 7.61
N SER A 19 0.03 -31.26 8.57
CA SER A 19 -0.25 -30.88 9.95
C SER A 19 -0.50 -29.37 10.02
N VAL A 20 -1.46 -28.96 10.86
CA VAL A 20 -1.84 -27.56 11.08
C VAL A 20 -0.63 -26.70 11.50
N GLU A 21 0.43 -27.34 12.01
CA GLU A 21 1.67 -26.73 12.48
C GLU A 21 2.58 -26.24 11.33
N GLU A 22 2.66 -26.94 10.19
CA GLU A 22 3.47 -26.49 9.04
C GLU A 22 2.88 -25.27 8.34
N ILE A 23 1.55 -25.12 8.34
CA ILE A 23 0.84 -23.92 7.84
C ILE A 23 1.02 -22.72 8.79
N LEU A 24 1.30 -22.97 10.06
CA LEU A 24 1.56 -21.93 11.07
C LEU A 24 2.98 -21.37 10.99
N ASP A 25 3.96 -22.15 10.53
CA ASP A 25 5.39 -21.79 10.57
C ASP A 25 5.82 -20.75 9.50
N ARG A 26 5.03 -20.59 8.43
CA ARG A 26 5.28 -19.60 7.35
C ARG A 26 4.64 -18.23 7.60
N ARG A 27 4.03 -17.99 8.76
CA ARG A 27 3.46 -16.68 9.11
C ARG A 27 4.56 -15.75 9.60
N VAL A 28 4.41 -14.44 9.38
CA VAL A 28 5.21 -13.44 10.08
C VAL A 28 5.05 -13.70 11.58
N LYS A 29 6.07 -14.29 12.20
CA LYS A 29 6.08 -14.47 13.64
C LYS A 29 6.19 -13.07 14.24
N ASN A 30 5.29 -12.77 15.18
CA ASN A 30 5.47 -11.59 16.01
C ASN A 30 6.88 -11.68 16.62
N GLY A 31 7.69 -10.62 16.54
CA GLY A 31 9.08 -10.61 17.03
C GLY A 31 9.18 -10.59 18.56
N TRP A 32 8.49 -11.50 19.26
CA TRP A 32 8.51 -11.60 20.72
C TRP A 32 9.94 -11.83 21.24
N ASP A 33 10.79 -12.48 20.45
CA ASP A 33 12.20 -12.74 20.78
C ASP A 33 13.07 -11.46 20.83
N LEU A 34 12.61 -10.36 20.20
CA LEU A 34 13.25 -9.05 20.30
C LEU A 34 12.79 -8.26 21.54
N ALA A 35 11.75 -8.72 22.25
CA ALA A 35 11.32 -8.08 23.49
C ALA A 35 12.31 -8.30 24.65
N SER A 36 13.25 -9.23 24.49
CA SER A 36 14.40 -9.44 25.38
C SER A 36 15.65 -8.65 24.98
N ALA A 37 15.60 -7.86 23.89
CA ALA A 37 16.68 -6.93 23.58
C ALA A 37 16.68 -5.78 24.62
N ASN A 38 17.87 -5.31 25.01
CA ASN A 38 17.98 -4.18 25.93
C ASN A 38 17.43 -2.91 25.25
N ASP A 39 16.25 -2.47 25.68
CA ASP A 39 15.61 -1.17 25.38
C ASP A 39 15.29 -0.89 23.89
N PRO A 40 14.36 -1.63 23.26
CA PRO A 40 13.93 -1.31 21.90
C PRO A 40 12.96 -0.11 21.88
N ASP A 41 13.27 0.90 21.04
CA ASP A 41 12.33 1.97 20.71
C ASP A 41 11.13 1.41 19.92
N CYS A 42 9.99 1.26 20.59
CA CYS A 42 8.78 0.73 19.98
C CYS A 42 8.02 1.82 19.20
N LEU A 43 7.99 1.71 17.87
CA LEU A 43 7.31 2.68 16.99
C LEU A 43 5.81 2.41 16.77
N GLY A 44 5.29 1.27 17.24
CA GLY A 44 3.88 0.87 17.13
C GLY A 44 3.61 -0.31 16.19
N LEU A 45 2.34 -0.55 15.90
CA LEU A 45 1.83 -1.66 15.08
C LEU A 45 1.47 -1.19 13.67
N PHE A 46 1.75 -2.03 12.68
CA PHE A 46 1.36 -1.85 11.28
C PHE A 46 0.86 -3.18 10.70
N TYR A 47 0.09 -3.14 9.61
CA TYR A 47 -0.64 -4.30 9.09
C TYR A 47 0.01 -4.94 7.85
N GLY A 48 1.07 -4.32 7.32
CA GLY A 48 1.84 -4.84 6.19
C GLY A 48 2.79 -3.81 5.60
N ILE A 49 3.74 -4.29 4.79
CA ILE A 49 4.67 -3.45 4.04
C ILE A 49 4.10 -3.25 2.65
N ILE A 50 3.94 -1.99 2.23
CA ILE A 50 3.59 -1.68 0.84
C ILE A 50 4.85 -1.72 -0.03
N GLY A 51 5.95 -1.17 0.50
CA GLY A 51 7.28 -1.28 -0.10
C GLY A 51 8.09 0.00 0.05
N LYS A 52 9.28 0.01 -0.54
CA LYS A 52 10.21 1.15 -0.52
C LYS A 52 9.78 2.23 -1.52
N ILE A 53 9.82 3.48 -1.09
CA ILE A 53 9.77 4.67 -1.96
C ILE A 53 11.10 5.40 -1.89
N GLU A 54 11.58 5.82 -3.04
CA GLU A 54 12.81 6.60 -3.16
C GLU A 54 12.70 7.49 -4.39
N LEU A 55 13.10 8.75 -4.27
CA LEU A 55 13.19 9.66 -5.40
C LEU A 55 14.53 10.37 -5.35
N GLN A 56 15.44 9.93 -6.21
CA GLN A 56 16.82 10.44 -6.24
C GLN A 56 16.84 11.98 -6.26
N SER A 57 17.72 12.54 -5.43
CA SER A 57 17.90 13.99 -5.22
C SER A 57 16.75 14.74 -4.55
N ILE A 58 15.58 14.12 -4.35
CA ILE A 58 14.38 14.77 -3.78
C ILE A 58 14.02 14.22 -2.41
N MET A 59 13.95 12.89 -2.27
CA MET A 59 13.48 12.20 -1.07
C MET A 59 14.37 11.01 -0.76
N GLU A 60 14.80 10.91 0.50
CA GLU A 60 15.53 9.75 1.02
C GLU A 60 14.65 8.50 1.02
N SER A 61 15.27 7.31 1.04
CA SER A 61 14.54 6.06 1.01
C SER A 61 13.64 5.94 2.25
N ARG A 62 12.35 5.71 2.01
CA ARG A 62 11.34 5.50 3.06
C ARG A 62 10.63 4.17 2.81
N LEU A 63 10.28 3.48 3.88
CA LEU A 63 9.42 2.32 3.86
C LEU A 63 7.97 2.77 4.05
N MET A 64 7.10 2.42 3.11
CA MET A 64 5.67 2.72 3.18
C MET A 64 4.93 1.54 3.84
N LEU A 65 4.21 1.84 4.92
CA LEU A 65 3.56 0.87 5.79
C LEU A 65 2.04 1.02 5.74
N ILE A 66 1.31 -0.09 5.87
CA ILE A 66 -0.15 -0.08 6.07
C ILE A 66 -0.41 0.31 7.52
N LYS A 67 -0.89 1.53 7.73
CA LYS A 67 -1.17 2.08 9.06
C LYS A 67 -2.53 1.63 9.58
N GLU A 68 -3.57 1.74 8.76
CA GLU A 68 -4.92 1.31 9.09
C GLU A 68 -5.54 0.55 7.91
N CYS A 69 -6.32 -0.47 8.22
CA CYS A 69 -7.10 -1.22 7.24
C CYS A 69 -8.47 -1.62 7.82
N GLU A 70 -9.40 -1.91 6.92
CA GLU A 70 -10.76 -2.33 7.21
C GLU A 70 -11.02 -3.70 6.58
N THR A 71 -11.70 -4.60 7.29
CA THR A 71 -12.11 -5.90 6.75
C THR A 71 -13.25 -5.71 5.75
N VAL A 72 -13.09 -6.24 4.54
CA VAL A 72 -14.13 -6.24 3.50
C VAL A 72 -15.01 -7.49 3.60
N GLY A 73 -14.40 -8.64 3.86
CA GLY A 73 -15.08 -9.93 3.92
C GLY A 73 -14.13 -11.07 3.55
N ASP A 74 -14.68 -12.29 3.46
CA ASP A 74 -13.89 -13.49 3.18
C ASP A 74 -14.14 -14.02 1.77
N LEU A 75 -13.06 -14.32 1.05
CA LEU A 75 -13.09 -15.08 -0.20
C LEU A 75 -13.43 -16.56 0.07
N PRO A 76 -13.81 -17.33 -0.96
CA PRO A 76 -13.90 -18.79 -0.87
C PRO A 76 -12.64 -19.39 -0.26
N GLY A 77 -12.82 -20.28 0.73
CA GLY A 77 -11.71 -20.85 1.51
C GLY A 77 -11.29 -20.05 2.74
N GLY A 78 -12.08 -19.06 3.19
CA GLY A 78 -11.88 -18.38 4.47
C GLY A 78 -10.74 -17.37 4.47
N LYS A 79 -10.41 -16.81 3.30
CA LYS A 79 -9.31 -15.85 3.16
C LYS A 79 -9.84 -14.42 3.24
N THR A 80 -9.48 -13.72 4.31
CA THR A 80 -9.99 -12.37 4.58
C THR A 80 -9.34 -11.32 3.69
N VAL A 81 -10.17 -10.48 3.08
CA VAL A 81 -9.77 -9.33 2.27
C VAL A 81 -9.82 -8.07 3.11
N TYR A 82 -8.80 -7.24 2.96
CA TYR A 82 -8.66 -5.98 3.65
C TYR A 82 -8.58 -4.82 2.66
N LYS A 83 -9.23 -3.72 3.01
CA LYS A 83 -9.13 -2.42 2.35
C LYS A 83 -8.15 -1.54 3.12
N ILE A 84 -7.20 -0.92 2.44
CA ILE A 84 -6.24 -0.01 3.06
C ILE A 84 -6.92 1.35 3.28
N LYS A 85 -6.90 1.87 4.51
CA LYS A 85 -7.51 3.16 4.89
C LYS A 85 -6.47 4.27 5.02
N SER A 86 -5.29 3.97 5.54
CA SER A 86 -4.20 4.94 5.68
C SER A 86 -2.83 4.27 5.66
N VAL A 87 -1.81 5.07 5.39
CA VAL A 87 -0.40 4.64 5.29
C VAL A 87 0.48 5.49 6.19
N ALA A 88 1.65 4.94 6.56
CA ALA A 88 2.71 5.66 7.27
C ALA A 88 4.04 5.51 6.52
N PHE A 89 4.98 6.44 6.76
CA PHE A 89 6.27 6.49 6.06
C PHE A 89 7.42 6.44 7.06
N LEU A 90 8.09 5.30 7.15
CA LEU A 90 9.28 5.13 7.99
C LEU A 90 10.53 5.53 7.20
N GLN A 91 11.29 6.52 7.68
CA GLN A 91 12.56 6.92 7.06
C GLN A 91 13.67 5.94 7.40
N LEU A 92 14.40 5.46 6.38
CA LEU A 92 15.50 4.52 6.56
C LEU A 92 16.79 5.31 6.81
N GLY A 93 17.51 5.01 7.90
CA GLY A 93 18.84 5.58 8.17
C GLY A 93 18.92 6.75 9.16
N LEU A 94 17.81 7.15 9.80
CA LEU A 94 17.83 8.07 10.94
C LEU A 94 17.69 7.30 12.25
N SER A 95 18.71 7.40 13.09
CA SER A 95 18.73 6.95 14.48
C SER A 95 18.84 8.19 15.38
N GLY A 96 17.72 8.63 15.93
CA GLY A 96 17.68 9.75 16.89
C GLY A 96 16.81 10.92 16.44
N ASP A 97 15.51 10.75 16.56
CA ASP A 97 14.53 11.73 17.04
C ASP A 97 13.16 11.05 17.00
N SER A 98 12.24 11.47 17.87
CA SER A 98 10.87 10.96 18.00
C SER A 98 10.15 10.89 16.64
N LEU A 99 10.23 9.74 15.97
CA LEU A 99 9.51 9.44 14.74
C LEU A 99 8.08 9.08 15.12
N ASP A 100 7.24 10.10 15.31
CA ASP A 100 5.81 9.87 15.47
C ASP A 100 5.20 9.50 14.11
N LEU A 101 5.12 8.20 13.85
CA LEU A 101 4.44 7.64 12.69
C LEU A 101 2.91 7.60 12.86
N GLY A 102 2.41 7.97 14.05
CA GLY A 102 1.01 7.85 14.42
C GLY A 102 0.48 6.42 14.30
N LEU A 103 1.33 5.41 14.51
CA LEU A 103 0.94 4.00 14.52
C LEU A 103 0.22 3.67 15.83
N GLN A 104 -0.59 2.60 15.82
CA GLN A 104 -1.25 2.14 17.03
C GLN A 104 -0.20 1.65 18.05
N PRO A 105 -0.32 2.02 19.33
CA PRO A 105 0.68 1.65 20.33
C PRO A 105 0.70 0.13 20.53
N CYS A 106 1.91 -0.41 20.72
CA CYS A 106 2.06 -1.80 21.13
C CYS A 106 1.63 -1.96 22.59
N LYS A 107 0.67 -2.86 22.85
CA LYS A 107 0.16 -3.14 24.21
C LYS A 107 1.24 -3.52 25.23
N LYS A 108 2.43 -3.94 24.78
CA LYS A 108 3.54 -4.33 25.67
C LYS A 108 4.46 -3.19 26.07
N HIS A 109 4.62 -2.18 25.22
CA HIS A 109 5.58 -1.10 25.42
C HIS A 109 4.89 0.24 25.71
N GLN A 110 3.57 0.20 25.92
CA GLN A 110 2.73 1.33 26.27
C GLN A 110 3.12 1.99 27.60
N ASP A 111 3.78 1.24 28.50
CA ASP A 111 4.12 1.72 29.85
C ASP A 111 5.49 2.43 29.94
N ASN A 112 6.34 2.38 28.92
CA ASN A 112 7.67 3.03 28.95
C ASN A 112 7.69 4.46 28.36
N THR A 113 6.62 4.90 27.71
CA THR A 113 6.49 6.31 27.25
C THR A 113 5.84 7.22 28.30
N GLY A 114 5.85 6.80 29.57
CA GLY A 114 5.45 7.61 30.71
C GLY A 114 6.50 8.68 31.02
N THR A 115 6.26 9.89 30.52
CA THR A 115 6.79 11.13 31.11
C THR A 115 6.81 11.00 32.64
N LYS A 116 8.00 11.11 33.25
CA LYS A 116 8.16 11.39 34.68
C LYS A 116 7.51 12.74 34.99
N LYS A 117 6.19 12.77 35.21
CA LYS A 117 5.54 13.86 35.93
C LYS A 117 5.57 13.50 37.40
N SER A 118 6.50 14.13 38.13
CA SER A 118 6.51 14.12 39.58
C SER A 118 5.17 14.65 40.10
N SER A 119 4.41 13.77 40.74
CA SER A 119 3.24 14.14 41.53
C SER A 119 3.68 14.83 42.82
N SER A 120 3.34 16.11 42.98
CA SER A 120 3.19 16.73 44.29
C SER A 120 1.77 17.29 44.42
N LEU A 121 1.17 16.99 45.56
CA LEU A 121 -0.24 17.09 45.95
C LEU A 121 -0.83 18.52 45.99
N SER A 122 -2.17 18.52 46.12
CA SER A 122 -3.13 19.59 46.49
C SER A 122 -3.61 20.44 45.31
N GLY A 123 -4.90 20.60 45.03
CA GLY A 123 -6.13 20.38 45.78
C GLY A 123 -6.96 21.66 45.64
N GLY A 124 -8.19 21.61 45.10
CA GLY A 124 -9.14 22.73 45.19
C GLY A 124 -9.80 23.20 43.90
N VAL A 125 -11.02 22.71 43.71
CA VAL A 125 -12.24 23.27 43.10
C VAL A 125 -12.22 24.73 42.56
N SER A 126 -12.79 24.91 41.35
CA SER A 126 -13.82 25.90 40.93
C SER A 126 -13.54 26.70 39.64
N GLY A 127 -14.47 26.57 38.68
CA GLY A 127 -15.14 27.69 37.99
C GLY A 127 -14.37 28.61 37.03
N GLY A 128 -14.49 28.34 35.73
CA GLY A 128 -14.94 29.33 34.72
C GLY A 128 -13.99 30.43 34.20
N ILE A 129 -14.27 30.78 32.94
CA ILE A 129 -14.01 32.06 32.25
C ILE A 129 -12.79 32.10 31.30
N PHE A 130 -13.15 32.51 30.07
CA PHE A 130 -12.36 33.01 28.94
C PHE A 130 -11.03 33.70 29.30
N ASP A 131 -10.01 33.56 28.45
CA ASP A 131 -9.54 34.71 27.65
C ASP A 131 -8.47 34.37 26.60
N ILE A 132 -8.62 35.07 25.48
CA ILE A 132 -7.66 35.24 24.37
C ILE A 132 -6.46 36.07 24.87
N PRO A 133 -5.27 35.97 24.25
CA PRO A 133 -4.70 37.25 23.81
C PRO A 133 -4.06 37.25 22.42
N GLN A 134 -4.28 38.40 21.79
CA GLN A 134 -3.67 38.95 20.59
C GLN A 134 -2.15 39.18 20.72
N LYS A 135 -1.53 39.28 19.53
CA LYS A 135 -0.23 39.88 19.26
C LYS A 135 -0.02 41.22 19.99
N ALA A 136 1.22 41.44 20.43
CA ALA A 136 1.80 42.78 20.49
C ALA A 136 3.30 42.74 20.14
N ALA A 137 3.66 43.50 19.11
CA ALA A 137 5.02 44.01 18.93
C ALA A 137 5.19 45.26 19.82
N PHE A 138 6.37 45.48 20.39
CA PHE A 138 7.14 46.73 20.22
C PHE A 138 8.50 46.66 20.92
N ALA A 139 9.45 47.34 20.28
CA ALA A 139 10.89 47.43 20.48
C ALA A 139 11.40 47.80 21.89
N LYS A 140 12.65 47.40 22.17
CA LYS A 140 13.65 48.27 22.81
C LYS A 140 15.05 48.06 22.20
N THR A 141 15.63 49.17 21.79
CA THR A 141 17.02 49.38 21.34
C THR A 141 17.74 50.25 22.36
N TRP A 142 18.97 49.89 22.74
CA TRP A 142 20.14 50.77 22.95
C TRP A 142 21.30 49.86 23.43
N GLY A 143 22.54 49.85 22.94
CA GLY A 143 23.24 50.47 21.82
C GLY A 143 24.74 50.16 22.00
N THR A 144 25.57 50.39 20.99
CA THR A 144 26.98 50.82 21.10
C THR A 144 27.47 51.13 19.68
N ILE A 145 27.70 52.40 19.41
CA ILE A 145 28.45 52.90 18.26
C ILE A 145 29.84 53.23 18.79
N LYS A 146 30.89 52.76 18.12
CA LYS A 146 32.10 53.56 17.92
C LYS A 146 32.53 53.46 16.45
N SER A 147 32.81 54.64 15.91
CA SER A 147 33.22 54.94 14.55
C SER A 147 34.69 54.59 14.31
N ALA A 148 35.03 54.20 13.09
CA ALA A 148 36.38 54.35 12.55
C ALA A 148 36.32 54.45 11.01
N THR A 149 36.51 55.65 10.50
CA THR A 149 36.75 55.97 9.09
C THR A 149 38.25 55.90 8.81
N ASN A 150 38.69 55.03 7.89
CA ASN A 150 39.31 55.40 6.60
C ASN A 150 40.05 54.23 5.92
N SER A 151 40.04 54.31 4.59
CA SER A 151 40.89 53.63 3.60
C SER A 151 40.48 52.23 3.13
N ILE A 152 39.65 52.26 2.09
CA ILE A 152 39.73 51.46 0.85
C ILE A 152 41.02 50.63 0.73
N LYS A 153 40.88 49.31 0.86
CA LYS A 153 41.52 48.21 0.11
C LYS A 153 41.07 46.89 0.77
N ASN A 154 39.80 46.52 0.59
CA ASN A 154 39.28 45.19 0.97
C ASN A 154 38.02 44.80 0.16
N THR A 155 37.93 45.28 -1.08
CA THR A 155 36.84 44.96 -2.01
C THR A 155 36.70 43.46 -2.26
N THR A 156 37.80 42.70 -2.23
CA THR A 156 37.78 41.25 -2.45
C THR A 156 37.18 40.46 -1.28
N GLN A 157 37.43 40.85 -0.02
CA GLN A 157 36.89 40.12 1.14
C GLN A 157 35.41 40.44 1.38
N GLN A 158 34.98 41.69 1.17
CA GLN A 158 33.56 42.05 1.23
C GLN A 158 32.77 41.43 0.06
N ALA A 159 33.32 41.42 -1.16
CA ALA A 159 32.70 40.71 -2.28
C ALA A 159 32.63 39.20 -2.04
N ALA A 160 33.68 38.59 -1.45
CA ALA A 160 33.68 37.17 -1.11
C ALA A 160 32.67 36.83 0.00
N ALA A 161 32.50 37.70 1.01
CA ALA A 161 31.49 37.55 2.07
C ALA A 161 30.05 37.76 1.56
N MET A 162 29.85 38.69 0.63
CA MET A 162 28.57 38.89 -0.06
C MET A 162 28.25 37.72 -1.02
N ALA A 163 29.25 37.19 -1.73
CA ALA A 163 29.08 36.01 -2.59
C ALA A 163 28.79 34.74 -1.77
N THR A 164 29.50 34.51 -0.66
CA THR A 164 29.21 33.36 0.22
C THR A 164 27.87 33.47 0.93
N SER A 165 27.43 34.69 1.31
CA SER A 165 26.09 34.87 1.89
C SER A 165 24.97 34.69 0.86
N GLN A 166 25.15 35.13 -0.39
CA GLN A 166 24.22 34.85 -1.49
C GLN A 166 24.16 33.35 -1.85
N VAL A 167 25.30 32.65 -1.90
CA VAL A 167 25.34 31.19 -2.11
C VAL A 167 24.73 30.42 -0.94
N LYS A 168 24.94 30.85 0.31
CA LYS A 168 24.27 30.26 1.48
C LYS A 168 22.76 30.51 1.48
N LEU A 169 22.30 31.70 1.10
CA LEU A 169 20.87 31.99 0.91
C LEU A 169 20.26 31.13 -0.20
N GLY A 170 20.95 30.97 -1.33
CA GLY A 170 20.55 30.10 -2.44
C GLY A 170 20.45 28.63 -2.02
N LYS A 171 21.48 28.09 -1.36
CA LYS A 171 21.51 26.71 -0.87
C LYS A 171 20.45 26.42 0.19
N ASN A 172 20.16 27.38 1.09
CA ASN A 172 19.06 27.27 2.06
C ASN A 172 17.69 27.34 1.37
N ARG A 173 17.54 28.15 0.32
CA ARG A 173 16.30 28.22 -0.48
C ARG A 173 16.06 26.90 -1.21
N ASP A 174 17.07 26.35 -1.87
CA ASP A 174 16.98 25.07 -2.59
C ASP A 174 16.69 23.91 -1.63
N SER A 175 17.32 23.88 -0.45
CA SER A 175 17.02 22.89 0.59
C SER A 175 15.57 22.97 1.08
N LYS A 176 15.05 24.20 1.26
CA LYS A 176 13.68 24.43 1.70
C LYS A 176 12.66 24.09 0.62
N ASP A 177 12.96 24.38 -0.64
CA ASP A 177 12.12 24.01 -1.77
C ASP A 177 12.07 22.49 -1.97
N ARG A 178 13.20 21.79 -1.75
CA ARG A 178 13.26 20.33 -1.74
C ARG A 178 12.40 19.73 -0.63
N GLU A 179 12.54 20.21 0.60
CA GLU A 179 11.73 19.73 1.72
C GLU A 179 10.23 19.99 1.50
N LYS A 180 9.88 21.15 0.91
CA LYS A 180 8.50 21.46 0.55
C LYS A 180 7.96 20.53 -0.54
N LEU A 181 8.78 20.16 -1.52
CA LEU A 181 8.41 19.18 -2.55
C LEU A 181 8.23 17.79 -1.95
N GLU A 182 9.14 17.36 -1.08
CA GLU A 182 9.05 16.07 -0.38
C GLU A 182 7.75 15.97 0.43
N ARG A 183 7.44 16.97 1.27
CA ARG A 183 6.18 17.00 2.03
C ARG A 183 4.95 16.90 1.12
N ARG A 184 4.93 17.63 0.01
CA ARG A 184 3.84 17.55 -0.97
C ARG A 184 3.70 16.16 -1.59
N LEU A 185 4.82 15.48 -1.90
CA LEU A 185 4.79 14.13 -2.45
C LEU A 185 4.23 13.13 -1.43
N LEU A 186 4.64 13.23 -0.16
CA LEU A 186 4.12 12.38 0.91
C LEU A 186 2.62 12.63 1.14
N ASP A 187 2.18 13.90 1.14
CA ASP A 187 0.77 14.26 1.24
C ASP A 187 -0.06 13.67 0.10
N GLU A 188 0.43 13.74 -1.15
CA GLU A 188 -0.26 13.17 -2.31
C GLU A 188 -0.28 11.64 -2.27
N LEU A 189 0.80 10.99 -1.83
CA LEU A 189 0.83 9.54 -1.62
C LEU A 189 -0.19 9.13 -0.55
N GLN A 190 -0.29 9.87 0.56
CA GLN A 190 -1.28 9.60 1.60
C GLN A 190 -2.71 9.77 1.06
N ARG A 191 -2.98 10.86 0.32
CA ARG A 191 -4.28 11.12 -0.32
C ARG A 191 -4.70 10.02 -1.30
N ILE A 192 -3.75 9.43 -2.02
CA ILE A 192 -4.04 8.32 -2.92
C ILE A 192 -4.72 7.17 -2.15
N PHE A 193 -4.33 6.89 -0.91
CA PHE A 193 -4.98 5.85 -0.10
C PHE A 193 -6.26 6.34 0.59
N THR A 194 -6.26 7.55 1.17
CA THR A 194 -7.39 8.04 1.97
C THR A 194 -8.58 8.50 1.12
N ASP A 195 -8.33 9.09 -0.05
CA ASP A 195 -9.37 9.76 -0.83
C ASP A 195 -9.97 8.85 -1.90
N THR A 196 -9.19 7.88 -2.39
CA THR A 196 -9.65 6.99 -3.49
C THR A 196 -10.30 5.71 -2.99
N ASP A 197 -10.01 5.27 -1.77
CA ASP A 197 -10.57 4.04 -1.19
C ASP A 197 -10.42 2.81 -2.13
N SER A 198 -9.34 2.79 -2.91
CA SER A 198 -9.18 1.90 -4.07
C SER A 198 -8.12 0.80 -3.88
N PHE A 199 -7.57 0.59 -2.69
CA PHE A 199 -6.47 -0.36 -2.49
C PHE A 199 -6.87 -1.51 -1.56
N TYR A 200 -6.64 -2.73 -2.03
CA TYR A 200 -7.08 -3.95 -1.35
C TYR A 200 -5.96 -4.99 -1.37
N TYR A 201 -5.90 -5.80 -0.32
CA TYR A 201 -4.96 -6.90 -0.19
C TYR A 201 -5.57 -8.07 0.56
N CYS A 202 -4.95 -9.24 0.43
CA CYS A 202 -5.22 -10.42 1.23
C CYS A 202 -3.88 -11.03 1.63
N LEU A 203 -3.74 -11.44 2.89
CA LEU A 203 -2.46 -11.96 3.41
C LEU A 203 -2.13 -13.37 2.87
N THR A 204 -3.17 -14.16 2.59
CA THR A 204 -3.06 -15.58 2.23
C THR A 204 -3.80 -15.93 0.94
N GLY A 205 -4.32 -14.93 0.23
CA GLY A 205 -5.18 -15.07 -0.94
C GLY A 205 -4.73 -14.19 -2.10
N ASP A 206 -5.03 -14.68 -3.30
CA ASP A 206 -4.70 -13.98 -4.54
C ASP A 206 -5.91 -13.18 -5.04
N LEU A 207 -5.79 -11.85 -5.06
CA LEU A 207 -6.76 -10.93 -5.64
C LEU A 207 -6.44 -10.54 -7.09
N THR A 208 -5.24 -10.88 -7.56
CA THR A 208 -4.70 -10.48 -8.87
C THR A 208 -5.19 -11.40 -10.00
N ASN A 209 -5.36 -12.70 -9.72
CA ASN A 209 -5.90 -13.66 -10.67
C ASN A 209 -7.41 -13.81 -10.54
N SER A 210 -8.08 -14.09 -11.66
CA SER A 210 -9.46 -14.58 -11.64
C SER A 210 -9.55 -15.97 -11.05
N LEU A 211 -10.73 -16.34 -10.57
CA LEU A 211 -11.00 -17.69 -10.05
C LEU A 211 -10.65 -18.76 -11.09
N GLU A 212 -10.98 -18.52 -12.37
CA GLU A 212 -10.59 -19.37 -13.50
C GLU A 212 -9.07 -19.58 -13.56
N ARG A 213 -8.29 -18.48 -13.61
CA ARG A 213 -6.82 -18.56 -13.65
C ARG A 213 -6.24 -19.23 -12.39
N GLN A 214 -6.85 -19.01 -11.23
CA GLN A 214 -6.43 -19.68 -10.00
C GLN A 214 -6.65 -21.20 -10.08
N CYS A 215 -7.75 -21.67 -10.66
CA CYS A 215 -8.00 -23.09 -10.87
C CYS A 215 -6.96 -23.69 -11.82
N GLU A 216 -6.73 -23.06 -12.98
CA GLU A 216 -5.72 -23.50 -13.96
C GLU A 216 -4.31 -23.59 -13.33
N LEU A 217 -3.92 -22.58 -12.54
CA LEU A 217 -2.62 -22.55 -11.88
C LEU A 217 -2.47 -23.63 -10.80
N ARG A 218 -3.55 -23.98 -10.09
CA ARG A 218 -3.54 -25.06 -9.10
C ARG A 218 -3.33 -26.42 -9.77
N GLU A 219 -3.98 -26.66 -10.90
CA GLU A 219 -3.81 -27.88 -11.69
C GLU A 219 -2.36 -28.00 -12.21
N MET A 220 -1.79 -26.91 -12.74
CA MET A 220 -0.42 -26.93 -13.27
C MET A 220 0.67 -27.03 -12.19
N ASN A 221 0.41 -26.56 -10.98
CA ASN A 221 1.41 -26.47 -9.90
C ASN A 221 1.17 -27.44 -8.74
N SER A 222 0.34 -28.47 -8.91
CA SER A 222 -0.02 -29.42 -7.84
C SER A 222 1.19 -30.00 -7.08
N ASN A 223 2.35 -30.09 -7.74
CA ASN A 223 3.56 -30.72 -7.20
C ASN A 223 4.70 -29.73 -6.90
N LYS A 224 4.43 -28.41 -6.87
CA LYS A 224 5.46 -27.39 -6.63
C LYS A 224 5.17 -26.61 -5.35
N ASP A 225 6.06 -26.74 -4.37
CA ASP A 225 6.05 -25.89 -3.18
C ASP A 225 6.62 -24.51 -3.51
N THR A 226 5.81 -23.69 -4.18
CA THR A 226 6.13 -22.29 -4.51
C THR A 226 5.31 -21.35 -3.66
N ALA A 227 5.94 -20.29 -3.14
CA ALA A 227 5.24 -19.22 -2.45
C ALA A 227 4.13 -18.63 -3.33
N TRP A 228 2.92 -18.50 -2.77
CA TRP A 228 1.71 -18.12 -3.51
C TRP A 228 1.83 -16.78 -4.25
N TRP A 229 2.62 -15.84 -3.72
CA TRP A 229 2.82 -14.53 -4.33
C TRP A 229 3.56 -14.64 -5.68
N ARG A 230 4.26 -15.75 -5.96
CA ARG A 230 5.00 -15.96 -7.22
C ARG A 230 4.08 -16.30 -8.39
N THR A 231 2.86 -16.75 -8.13
CA THR A 231 1.89 -17.13 -9.16
C THR A 231 0.86 -16.03 -9.44
N VAL A 232 1.02 -14.86 -8.84
CA VAL A 232 0.12 -13.71 -9.02
C VAL A 232 0.22 -13.11 -10.41
N ASP A 233 -0.86 -12.50 -10.88
CA ASP A 233 -0.89 -11.78 -12.14
C ASP A 233 -0.15 -10.44 -12.01
N ASP A 234 1.00 -10.35 -12.67
CA ASP A 234 1.85 -9.15 -12.68
C ASP A 234 1.11 -7.90 -13.17
N ARG A 235 0.07 -8.06 -14.01
CA ARG A 235 -0.73 -6.93 -14.48
C ARG A 235 -1.38 -6.20 -13.30
N PHE A 236 -1.74 -6.90 -12.23
CA PHE A 236 -2.53 -6.35 -11.12
C PHE A 236 -1.76 -6.26 -9.80
N PHE A 237 -0.50 -6.69 -9.74
CA PHE A 237 0.38 -6.53 -8.57
C PHE A 237 0.91 -5.09 -8.49
N TRP A 238 0.09 -4.18 -7.98
CA TRP A 238 0.31 -2.73 -8.05
C TRP A 238 1.65 -2.29 -7.43
N ASN A 239 1.96 -2.77 -6.22
CA ASN A 239 3.15 -2.40 -5.45
C ASN A 239 4.40 -3.24 -5.78
N LYS A 240 4.39 -4.08 -6.83
CA LYS A 240 5.52 -4.97 -7.14
C LYS A 240 6.87 -4.25 -7.21
N HIS A 241 6.92 -3.10 -7.89
CA HIS A 241 8.15 -2.30 -8.00
C HIS A 241 8.65 -1.81 -6.63
N MET A 242 7.73 -1.48 -5.72
CA MET A 242 8.11 -1.02 -4.37
C MET A 242 8.67 -2.16 -3.51
N LEU A 243 8.35 -3.42 -3.85
CA LEU A 243 8.85 -4.62 -3.19
C LEU A 243 10.05 -5.24 -3.91
N GLU A 244 10.61 -4.60 -4.94
CA GLU A 244 11.67 -5.16 -5.77
C GLU A 244 12.86 -5.67 -4.94
N ASP A 245 13.38 -4.86 -4.02
CA ASP A 245 14.49 -5.25 -3.14
C ASP A 245 14.18 -6.53 -2.34
N ILE A 246 12.95 -6.63 -1.81
CA ILE A 246 12.52 -7.78 -0.99
C ILE A 246 12.36 -9.03 -1.86
N ILE A 247 11.78 -8.87 -3.05
CA ILE A 247 11.63 -9.94 -4.04
C ILE A 247 13.00 -10.45 -4.48
N MET A 248 13.95 -9.54 -4.72
CA MET A 248 15.31 -9.87 -5.16
C MET A 248 16.14 -10.60 -4.10
N MET A 249 15.79 -10.52 -2.81
CA MET A 249 16.46 -11.32 -1.77
C MET A 249 16.30 -12.83 -2.00
N ASN A 250 15.25 -13.25 -2.70
CA ASN A 250 15.00 -14.63 -3.11
C ASN A 250 15.21 -15.68 -1.99
N THR A 251 14.73 -15.34 -0.78
CA THR A 251 14.80 -16.19 0.40
C THR A 251 13.39 -16.51 0.90
N PRO A 252 13.11 -17.75 1.34
CA PRO A 252 11.80 -18.08 1.93
C PRO A 252 11.40 -17.20 3.12
N LEU A 253 12.38 -16.62 3.83
CA LEU A 253 12.15 -15.70 4.94
C LEU A 253 11.54 -14.36 4.50
N ALA A 254 11.70 -14.00 3.22
CA ALA A 254 11.14 -12.77 2.65
C ALA A 254 9.69 -12.95 2.18
N ASP A 255 9.27 -14.19 1.87
CA ASP A 255 7.95 -14.48 1.29
C ASP A 255 6.77 -13.91 2.11
N PRO A 256 6.76 -13.95 3.46
CA PRO A 256 5.66 -13.40 4.26
C PRO A 256 5.54 -11.87 4.22
N TRP A 257 6.60 -11.17 3.80
CA TRP A 257 6.62 -9.71 3.67
C TRP A 257 6.15 -9.22 2.31
N ILE A 258 6.00 -10.12 1.33
CA ILE A 258 5.58 -9.79 -0.02
C ILE A 258 4.05 -9.87 -0.07
N ILE A 259 3.40 -8.72 0.04
CA ILE A 259 1.94 -8.59 0.04
C ILE A 259 1.50 -7.91 -1.27
N PRO A 260 0.99 -8.68 -2.25
CA PRO A 260 0.33 -8.15 -3.43
C PRO A 260 -0.88 -7.26 -3.07
N ILE A 261 -0.79 -6.00 -3.48
CA ILE A 261 -1.88 -5.03 -3.39
C ILE A 261 -2.46 -4.84 -4.79
N ILE A 262 -3.79 -4.88 -4.89
CA ILE A 262 -4.50 -4.47 -6.11
C ILE A 262 -5.01 -3.03 -5.97
N GLN A 263 -5.08 -2.33 -7.10
CA GLN A 263 -5.83 -1.08 -7.22
C GLN A 263 -7.16 -1.35 -7.92
N GLY A 264 -8.28 -0.91 -7.36
CA GLY A 264 -9.61 -1.02 -7.95
C GLY A 264 -10.70 -1.03 -6.90
N PHE A 265 -11.47 -2.10 -6.83
CA PHE A 265 -12.62 -2.23 -5.94
C PHE A 265 -12.83 -3.68 -5.51
N VAL A 266 -13.18 -3.91 -4.25
CA VAL A 266 -13.63 -5.23 -3.78
C VAL A 266 -14.83 -5.03 -2.86
N GLN A 267 -15.89 -5.78 -3.12
CA GLN A 267 -17.04 -5.91 -2.22
C GLN A 267 -17.43 -7.37 -2.11
N ILE A 268 -17.77 -7.80 -0.88
CA ILE A 268 -18.21 -9.16 -0.58
C ILE A 268 -19.49 -9.03 0.24
N GLU A 269 -20.60 -9.54 -0.28
CA GLU A 269 -21.91 -9.43 0.36
C GLU A 269 -22.61 -10.78 0.43
N LYS A 270 -23.29 -11.03 1.56
CA LYS A 270 -24.20 -12.17 1.70
C LYS A 270 -25.59 -11.74 1.27
N CYS A 271 -26.07 -12.30 0.17
CA CYS A 271 -27.36 -12.00 -0.41
C CYS A 271 -28.37 -13.10 -0.04
N LYS A 272 -29.58 -12.70 0.36
CA LYS A 272 -30.71 -13.61 0.55
C LYS A 272 -31.64 -13.51 -0.65
N VAL A 273 -32.04 -14.64 -1.19
CA VAL A 273 -33.01 -14.72 -2.29
C VAL A 273 -34.12 -15.69 -1.92
N GLU A 274 -35.33 -15.26 -2.20
CA GLU A 274 -36.52 -16.09 -2.07
C GLU A 274 -36.62 -17.03 -3.27
N VAL A 275 -36.78 -18.32 -3.00
CA VAL A 275 -36.89 -19.38 -3.99
C VAL A 275 -38.14 -20.22 -3.70
N GLY A 276 -38.51 -21.11 -4.64
CA GLY A 276 -39.62 -22.01 -4.43
C GLY A 276 -40.99 -21.38 -4.64
N TYR A 277 -41.12 -20.41 -5.56
CA TYR A 277 -42.40 -19.84 -5.99
C TYR A 277 -43.40 -20.88 -6.55
N GLU A 278 -42.94 -22.11 -6.85
CA GLU A 278 -43.75 -23.24 -7.29
C GLU A 278 -44.32 -24.07 -6.12
N THR A 279 -43.81 -23.92 -4.90
CA THR A 279 -44.27 -24.60 -3.69
C THR A 279 -45.13 -23.68 -2.82
N ALA A 280 -46.05 -24.25 -2.03
CA ALA A 280 -47.01 -23.50 -1.22
C ALA A 280 -46.36 -22.61 -0.13
N GLU A 281 -45.10 -22.85 0.22
CA GLU A 281 -44.32 -22.02 1.13
C GLU A 281 -43.01 -21.58 0.47
N PRO A 282 -42.79 -20.26 0.26
CA PRO A 282 -41.52 -19.76 -0.26
C PRO A 282 -40.40 -19.99 0.77
N SER A 283 -39.23 -20.42 0.29
CA SER A 283 -38.04 -20.61 1.13
C SER A 283 -36.98 -19.54 0.80
N ASN A 284 -36.09 -19.27 1.75
CA ASN A 284 -34.99 -18.33 1.54
C ASN A 284 -33.68 -19.11 1.39
N GLU A 285 -32.98 -18.87 0.29
CA GLU A 285 -31.60 -19.30 0.09
C GLU A 285 -30.65 -18.12 0.28
N THR A 286 -29.41 -18.42 0.69
CA THR A 286 -28.37 -17.40 0.88
C THR A 286 -27.16 -17.75 0.03
N PHE A 287 -26.68 -16.80 -0.76
CA PHE A 287 -25.44 -16.92 -1.52
C PHE A 287 -24.53 -15.72 -1.23
N THR A 288 -23.23 -15.87 -1.48
CA THR A 288 -22.28 -14.76 -1.38
C THR A 288 -22.02 -14.20 -2.77
N LEU A 289 -22.23 -12.90 -2.95
CA LEU A 289 -21.82 -12.15 -4.13
C LEU A 289 -20.50 -11.44 -3.86
N ILE A 290 -19.53 -11.67 -4.71
CA ILE A 290 -18.21 -11.04 -4.64
C ILE A 290 -18.00 -10.26 -5.94
N LEU A 291 -17.66 -8.99 -5.83
CA LEU A 291 -17.32 -8.15 -6.97
C LEU A 291 -15.89 -7.64 -6.78
N ILE A 292 -14.98 -8.06 -7.66
CA ILE A 292 -13.58 -7.64 -7.67
C ILE A 292 -13.31 -6.89 -8.96
N SER A 293 -12.91 -5.64 -8.88
CA SER A 293 -12.31 -4.91 -10.00
C SER A 293 -10.85 -4.63 -9.71
N ARG A 294 -9.97 -5.00 -10.65
CA ARG A 294 -8.52 -4.84 -10.54
C ARG A 294 -8.01 -4.10 -11.77
N ARG A 295 -7.29 -2.99 -11.54
CA ARG A 295 -6.72 -2.11 -12.56
C ARG A 295 -5.27 -2.50 -12.80
N SER A 296 -4.88 -2.58 -14.06
CA SER A 296 -3.51 -2.92 -14.40
C SER A 296 -2.53 -1.81 -14.01
N ARG A 297 -1.38 -2.21 -13.47
CA ARG A 297 -0.24 -1.33 -13.19
C ARG A 297 0.47 -0.87 -14.47
N PHE A 298 0.33 -1.61 -15.57
CA PHE A 298 0.96 -1.26 -16.85
C PHE A 298 0.25 -0.09 -17.52
N ARG A 299 1.04 0.78 -18.15
CA ARG A 299 0.58 1.95 -18.91
C ARG A 299 -0.49 2.77 -18.15
N ALA A 300 -0.35 2.84 -16.82
CA ALA A 300 -1.21 3.62 -15.95
C ALA A 300 -1.00 5.12 -16.19
N GLY A 301 -2.07 5.90 -16.04
CA GLY A 301 -2.01 7.34 -16.19
C GLY A 301 -3.39 7.96 -16.37
N THR A 302 -3.42 9.29 -16.48
CA THR A 302 -4.68 9.99 -16.72
C THR A 302 -5.16 9.76 -18.16
N ARG A 303 -6.47 9.71 -18.36
CA ARG A 303 -7.10 9.47 -19.67
C ARG A 303 -6.62 10.45 -20.75
N TYR A 304 -6.24 11.67 -20.38
CA TYR A 304 -5.73 12.67 -21.32
C TYR A 304 -4.25 12.49 -21.67
N LYS A 305 -3.48 11.78 -20.84
CA LYS A 305 -2.03 11.56 -21.03
C LYS A 305 -1.69 10.17 -21.58
N ARG A 306 -2.49 9.14 -21.28
CA ARG A 306 -2.23 7.75 -21.68
C ARG A 306 -3.45 7.13 -22.36
N ARG A 307 -3.26 6.75 -23.63
CA ARG A 307 -4.25 6.09 -24.50
C ARG A 307 -3.57 5.05 -25.38
N GLY A 308 -4.37 4.19 -25.98
CA GLY A 308 -3.88 3.15 -26.88
C GLY A 308 -3.05 2.08 -26.17
N VAL A 309 -2.25 1.40 -26.98
CA VAL A 309 -1.37 0.29 -26.59
C VAL A 309 0.11 0.72 -26.64
N ASP A 310 0.99 0.11 -25.84
CA ASP A 310 2.45 0.17 -26.05
C ASP A 310 2.95 -0.92 -26.99
N GLU A 311 4.26 -0.89 -27.26
CA GLU A 311 5.00 -1.86 -28.07
C GLU A 311 4.93 -3.28 -27.51
N GLU A 312 4.70 -3.43 -26.21
CA GLU A 312 4.55 -4.71 -25.50
C GLU A 312 3.09 -5.21 -25.47
N GLY A 313 2.16 -4.50 -26.14
CA GLY A 313 0.76 -4.89 -26.22
C GLY A 313 -0.07 -4.53 -24.97
N LYS A 314 0.46 -3.79 -24.00
CA LYS A 314 -0.27 -3.37 -22.80
C LYS A 314 -1.14 -2.16 -23.11
N CYS A 315 -2.45 -2.36 -22.99
CA CYS A 315 -3.43 -1.30 -23.20
C CYS A 315 -3.51 -0.36 -21.99
N ALA A 316 -3.55 0.96 -22.24
CA ALA A 316 -3.70 1.93 -21.17
C ALA A 316 -5.03 1.77 -20.44
N ASN A 317 -5.02 1.91 -19.11
CA ASN A 317 -6.21 1.80 -18.25
C ASN A 317 -6.96 0.46 -18.40
N TYR A 318 -6.23 -0.64 -18.61
CA TYR A 318 -6.80 -1.99 -18.59
C TYR A 318 -7.31 -2.34 -17.18
N VAL A 319 -8.50 -2.92 -17.10
CA VAL A 319 -9.20 -3.33 -15.88
C VAL A 319 -9.89 -4.67 -16.15
N GLU A 320 -9.81 -5.58 -15.18
CA GLU A 320 -10.67 -6.76 -15.09
C GLU A 320 -11.67 -6.55 -13.97
N THR A 321 -12.95 -6.78 -14.25
CA THR A 321 -14.02 -6.83 -13.27
C THR A 321 -14.57 -8.24 -13.25
N GLU A 322 -14.50 -8.89 -12.11
CA GLU A 322 -14.91 -10.26 -11.87
C GLU A 322 -16.06 -10.29 -10.88
N GLN A 323 -17.15 -10.95 -11.28
CA GLN A 323 -18.27 -11.27 -10.42
C GLN A 323 -18.19 -12.75 -10.05
N ILE A 324 -18.14 -13.05 -8.75
CA ILE A 324 -18.14 -14.42 -8.23
C ILE A 324 -19.41 -14.62 -7.41
N VAL A 325 -20.12 -15.70 -7.69
CA VAL A 325 -21.28 -16.15 -6.93
C VAL A 325 -20.92 -17.45 -6.25
N CYS A 326 -21.03 -17.47 -4.92
CA CYS A 326 -20.73 -18.64 -4.09
C CYS A 326 -22.04 -19.13 -3.44
N HIS A 327 -22.45 -20.36 -3.75
CA HIS A 327 -23.63 -20.98 -3.18
C HIS A 327 -23.29 -22.43 -2.79
N HIS A 328 -23.36 -22.73 -1.48
CA HIS A 328 -22.91 -24.02 -0.93
C HIS A 328 -21.47 -24.36 -1.38
N HIS A 329 -21.30 -25.43 -2.16
CA HIS A 329 -20.00 -25.86 -2.71
C HIS A 329 -19.75 -25.35 -4.13
N HIS A 330 -20.73 -24.68 -4.73
CA HIS A 330 -20.64 -24.17 -6.10
C HIS A 330 -20.10 -22.74 -6.11
N HIS A 331 -19.11 -22.52 -6.97
CA HIS A 331 -18.50 -21.22 -7.21
C HIS A 331 -18.54 -20.96 -8.71
N VAL A 332 -19.13 -19.84 -9.11
CA VAL A 332 -19.19 -19.39 -10.51
C VAL A 332 -18.50 -18.05 -10.60
N SER A 333 -17.58 -17.90 -11.55
CA SER A 333 -16.90 -16.64 -11.84
C SER A 333 -17.22 -16.17 -13.25
N PHE A 334 -17.45 -14.86 -13.39
CA PHE A 334 -17.66 -14.19 -14.65
C PHE A 334 -16.77 -12.95 -14.73
N VAL A 335 -15.88 -12.91 -15.72
CA VAL A 335 -14.91 -11.81 -15.90
C VAL A 335 -15.29 -10.95 -17.10
N GLN A 336 -15.29 -9.64 -16.89
CA GLN A 336 -15.41 -8.62 -17.92
C GLN A 336 -14.13 -7.77 -17.96
N VAL A 337 -13.72 -7.37 -19.16
CA VAL A 337 -12.53 -6.53 -19.37
C VAL A 337 -12.91 -5.16 -19.90
N ARG A 338 -12.17 -4.14 -19.48
CA ARG A 338 -12.27 -2.78 -20.00
C ARG A 338 -10.87 -2.21 -20.18
N GLY A 339 -10.62 -1.50 -21.27
CA GLY A 339 -9.34 -0.85 -21.48
C GLY A 339 -9.40 0.19 -22.59
N SER A 340 -8.26 0.85 -22.85
CA SER A 340 -8.12 1.63 -24.07
C SER A 340 -8.20 0.72 -25.29
N VAL A 341 -8.76 1.25 -26.38
CA VAL A 341 -8.78 0.58 -27.69
C VAL A 341 -7.33 0.21 -28.08
N PRO A 342 -7.04 -1.05 -28.46
CA PRO A 342 -5.69 -1.59 -28.65
C PRO A 342 -5.07 -1.14 -29.98
N VAL A 343 -4.89 0.17 -30.14
CA VAL A 343 -4.27 0.79 -31.30
C VAL A 343 -3.22 1.78 -30.82
N PHE A 344 -2.20 2.07 -31.62
CA PHE A 344 -1.29 3.18 -31.35
C PHE A 344 -2.01 4.49 -31.67
N TRP A 345 -2.51 5.17 -30.63
CA TRP A 345 -3.22 6.42 -30.81
C TRP A 345 -3.01 7.38 -29.65
N SER A 346 -3.01 8.65 -30.02
CA SER A 346 -2.86 9.79 -29.13
C SER A 346 -4.03 10.75 -29.32
N GLN A 347 -4.31 11.58 -28.32
CA GLN A 347 -5.31 12.65 -28.42
C GLN A 347 -4.72 13.94 -27.85
N PRO A 348 -3.70 14.51 -28.52
CA PRO A 348 -2.98 15.66 -28.01
C PRO A 348 -3.82 16.94 -28.12
N GLY A 349 -3.70 17.80 -27.10
CA GLY A 349 -4.26 19.14 -27.10
C GLY A 349 -5.16 19.42 -25.89
N TYR A 350 -5.21 20.70 -25.51
CA TYR A 350 -6.05 21.22 -24.42
C TYR A 350 -7.41 21.74 -24.91
N LYS A 351 -7.70 21.61 -26.20
CA LYS A 351 -8.96 22.06 -26.81
C LYS A 351 -10.11 21.15 -26.36
N TYR A 352 -11.33 21.71 -26.28
CA TYR A 352 -12.54 20.93 -26.05
C TYR A 352 -12.70 19.90 -27.18
N ARG A 353 -12.65 18.60 -26.82
CA ARG A 353 -12.70 17.43 -27.73
C ARG A 353 -11.62 17.45 -28.84
N PRO A 354 -10.33 17.25 -28.51
CA PRO A 354 -9.29 17.13 -29.53
C PRO A 354 -9.58 15.89 -30.40
N PRO A 355 -9.41 15.93 -31.73
CA PRO A 355 -9.61 14.75 -32.55
C PRO A 355 -8.55 13.67 -32.22
N PRO A 356 -8.93 12.39 -32.14
CA PRO A 356 -7.98 11.30 -31.96
C PRO A 356 -7.05 11.22 -33.18
N ARG A 357 -5.78 10.91 -32.94
CA ARG A 357 -4.76 10.69 -33.97
C ARG A 357 -4.27 9.26 -33.86
N ILE A 358 -4.35 8.53 -34.96
CA ILE A 358 -3.69 7.23 -35.08
C ILE A 358 -2.23 7.51 -35.41
N ASP A 359 -1.33 6.99 -34.60
CA ASP A 359 0.10 7.19 -34.75
C ASP A 359 0.60 6.22 -35.84
N LYS A 360 0.88 6.75 -37.03
CA LYS A 360 1.31 5.98 -38.22
C LYS A 360 2.83 5.84 -38.33
N GLY A 361 3.52 5.62 -37.21
CA GLY A 361 4.98 5.49 -37.18
C GLY A 361 5.47 4.15 -37.73
N LYS A 362 6.66 4.13 -38.34
CA LYS A 362 7.46 2.89 -38.41
C LYS A 362 7.95 2.61 -36.99
N LEU A 363 7.80 1.37 -36.52
CA LEU A 363 8.48 0.89 -35.32
C LEU A 363 9.98 1.13 -35.54
N VAL A 364 10.60 2.03 -34.76
CA VAL A 364 12.05 2.30 -34.81
C VAL A 364 12.72 1.50 -33.73
#